data_AF-A0A090L850-F1
#
_entry.id   AF-A0A090L850-F1
#
_cell.length_a   1.000
_cell.length_b   1.000
_cell.length_c   1.000
_cell.angle_alpha   90.00
_cell.angle_beta   90.00
_cell.angle_gamma   90.00
#
_symmetry.space_group_name_H-M   'P 1'
#
loop_
_entity.id
_entity.type
_entity.pdbx_description
1 polymer ?
#
loop_
_entity_poly.entity_id
_entity_poly.type
_entity_poly.pdbx_seq_one_letter_code
_entity_poly.pdbx_strand_id
1 'polypeptide(L)'
;MVKKNADGSSKLSAKARKAERDREEKARTAKAIEDASWEERDKKVLQKLKRKEEDERRKQEAEERRKELKAAYEKEMESIAGKTQTSQKKVTHHQLLLEKQRLEEALKQKEEEKAKARVNITIQTNEIEENLNRFTLDDSWATSTDQALNVLSGSSTPTGGKMGSRTTYTEFESRRLPELKAAKPKMTLSQLKNAVRKEWMRSPENPYNANSTNKTIIS
;
A
#
# COMPACT_ATOMS: atom_id res chain seq x y z
N MET A 1 -21.19 29.85 -37.09
CA MET A 1 -20.38 29.24 -36.01
C MET A 1 -21.04 29.58 -34.68
N VAL A 2 -21.98 28.73 -34.22
CA VAL A 2 -22.82 29.03 -33.04
C VAL A 2 -22.19 28.35 -31.82
N LYS A 3 -21.56 29.12 -30.94
CA LYS A 3 -21.11 28.65 -29.61
C LYS A 3 -22.36 28.33 -28.79
N LYS A 4 -22.71 27.04 -28.74
CA LYS A 4 -23.82 26.51 -27.94
C LYS A 4 -23.49 26.71 -26.46
N ASN A 5 -24.41 27.34 -25.72
CA ASN A 5 -24.29 27.74 -24.31
C ASN A 5 -24.22 26.54 -23.32
N ALA A 6 -23.24 25.65 -23.46
CA ALA A 6 -23.03 24.49 -22.57
C ALA A 6 -22.21 24.84 -21.31
N ASP A 7 -21.83 26.10 -21.14
CA ASP A 7 -20.70 26.47 -20.31
C ASP A 7 -21.06 27.08 -18.94
N GLY A 8 -22.34 27.31 -18.63
CA GLY A 8 -22.73 27.90 -17.34
C GLY A 8 -22.48 26.95 -16.17
N SER A 9 -23.00 25.73 -16.25
CA SER A 9 -22.92 24.74 -15.16
C SER A 9 -21.51 24.20 -14.94
N SER A 10 -20.75 23.95 -16.01
CA SER A 10 -19.35 23.52 -15.93
C SER A 10 -18.44 24.63 -15.38
N LYS A 11 -18.64 25.90 -15.80
CA LYS A 11 -17.88 27.04 -15.25
C LYS A 11 -18.25 27.34 -13.80
N LEU A 12 -19.51 27.17 -13.40
CA LEU A 12 -19.92 27.26 -12.00
C LEU A 12 -19.27 26.16 -11.15
N SER A 13 -19.18 24.93 -11.67
CA SER A 13 -18.47 23.82 -11.00
C SER A 13 -16.95 24.07 -10.91
N ALA A 14 -16.31 24.57 -11.96
CA ALA A 14 -14.89 24.92 -11.94
C ALA A 14 -14.58 26.09 -10.99
N LYS A 15 -15.44 27.11 -10.93
CA LYS A 15 -15.36 28.20 -9.95
C LYS A 15 -15.58 27.70 -8.53
N ALA A 16 -16.51 26.77 -8.31
CA ALA A 16 -16.74 26.15 -7.01
C ALA A 16 -15.50 25.38 -6.52
N ARG A 17 -14.87 24.56 -7.38
CA ARG A 17 -13.63 23.84 -7.05
C ARG A 17 -12.44 24.77 -6.78
N LYS A 18 -12.35 25.89 -7.51
CA LYS A 18 -11.32 26.91 -7.25
C LYS A 18 -11.58 27.59 -5.90
N ALA A 19 -12.82 27.98 -5.61
CA ALA A 19 -13.18 28.58 -4.33
C ALA A 19 -12.98 27.62 -3.14
N GLU A 20 -13.17 26.31 -3.33
CA GLU A 20 -12.90 25.28 -2.32
C GLU A 20 -11.41 25.15 -2.05
N ARG A 21 -10.56 25.07 -3.09
CA ARG A 21 -9.10 25.09 -2.93
C ARG A 21 -8.61 26.37 -2.27
N ASP A 22 -9.09 27.53 -2.69
CA ASP A 22 -8.71 28.81 -2.08
C ASP A 22 -9.14 28.88 -0.60
N ARG A 23 -10.26 28.23 -0.22
CA ARG A 23 -10.69 28.13 1.19
C ARG A 23 -9.82 27.17 1.98
N GLU A 24 -9.46 26.02 1.41
CA GLU A 24 -8.59 25.04 2.05
C GLU A 24 -7.16 25.59 2.24
N GLU A 25 -6.62 26.30 1.25
CA GLU A 25 -5.35 27.01 1.38
C GLU A 25 -5.42 28.07 2.47
N LYS A 26 -6.48 28.88 2.50
CA LYS A 26 -6.69 29.87 3.58
C LYS A 26 -6.81 29.21 4.94
N ALA A 27 -7.55 28.11 5.05
CA ALA A 27 -7.69 27.35 6.28
C ALA A 27 -6.34 26.76 6.72
N ARG A 28 -5.55 26.22 5.80
CA ARG A 28 -4.20 25.72 6.07
C ARG A 28 -3.26 26.85 6.52
N THR A 29 -3.30 28.01 5.88
CA THR A 29 -2.49 29.16 6.30
C THR A 29 -2.94 29.71 7.65
N ALA A 30 -4.24 29.80 7.90
CA ALA A 30 -4.78 30.25 9.18
C ALA A 30 -4.38 29.29 10.30
N LYS A 31 -4.48 27.97 10.05
CA LYS A 31 -4.00 26.95 10.98
C LYS A 31 -2.50 27.05 11.23
N ALA A 32 -1.69 27.24 10.19
CA ALA A 32 -0.24 27.40 10.38
C ALA A 32 0.12 28.67 11.16
N ILE A 33 -0.62 29.77 10.97
CA ILE A 33 -0.45 31.00 11.76
C ILE A 33 -0.87 30.78 13.22
N GLU A 34 -2.00 30.10 13.44
CA GLU A 34 -2.46 29.72 14.77
C GLU A 34 -1.41 28.84 15.45
N ASP A 35 -1.01 27.73 14.83
CA ASP A 35 0.03 26.82 15.33
C ASP A 35 1.33 27.59 15.66
N ALA A 36 1.79 28.48 14.78
CA ALA A 36 2.97 29.32 15.02
C ALA A 36 2.77 30.35 16.16
N SER A 37 1.54 30.79 16.42
CA SER A 37 1.23 31.64 17.57
C SER A 37 1.20 30.85 18.89
N TRP A 38 0.92 29.55 18.83
CA TRP A 38 0.94 28.61 19.95
C TRP A 38 2.29 27.92 20.17
N GLU A 39 3.28 28.15 19.31
CA GLU A 39 4.63 27.63 19.50
C GLU A 39 5.27 28.17 20.79
N GLU A 40 5.76 27.25 21.63
CA GLU A 40 6.48 27.58 22.85
C GLU A 40 7.86 28.16 22.51
N ARG A 41 8.11 29.41 22.93
CA ARG A 41 9.38 30.11 22.68
C ARG A 41 10.27 30.21 23.91
N ASP A 42 9.80 29.84 25.10
CA ASP A 42 10.64 29.85 26.30
C ASP A 42 11.69 28.74 26.24
N LYS A 43 12.96 29.14 26.22
CA LYS A 43 14.13 28.27 26.25
C LYS A 43 14.08 27.25 27.39
N LYS A 44 13.58 27.64 28.57
CA LYS A 44 13.51 26.73 29.73
C LYS A 44 12.46 25.65 29.53
N VAL A 45 11.32 25.97 28.94
CA VAL A 45 10.25 25.01 28.64
C VAL A 45 10.69 24.07 27.52
N LEU A 46 11.29 24.60 26.45
CA LEU A 46 11.86 23.79 25.37
C LEU A 46 12.95 22.83 25.88
N GLN A 47 13.81 23.26 26.80
CA GLN A 47 14.83 22.39 27.39
C GLN A 47 14.20 21.28 28.25
N LYS A 48 13.12 21.56 28.97
CA LYS A 48 12.37 20.54 29.73
C LYS A 48 11.69 19.53 28.79
N LEU A 49 11.06 20.00 27.71
CA LEU A 49 10.45 19.14 26.69
C LEU A 49 11.49 18.23 26.04
N LYS A 50 12.66 18.76 25.67
CA LYS A 50 13.76 17.97 25.10
C LYS A 50 14.29 16.91 26.08
N ARG A 51 14.45 17.25 27.36
CA ARG A 51 14.86 16.28 28.39
C ARG A 51 13.82 15.16 28.52
N LYS A 52 12.54 15.52 28.54
CA LYS A 52 11.44 14.55 28.61
C LYS A 52 11.40 13.65 27.37
N GLU A 53 11.53 14.23 26.18
CA GLU A 53 11.59 13.49 24.91
C GLU A 53 12.80 12.53 24.87
N GLU A 54 13.97 12.98 25.34
CA GLU A 54 15.16 12.13 25.43
C GLU A 54 14.99 10.98 26.44
N ASP A 55 14.37 11.22 27.59
CA ASP A 55 14.06 10.19 28.58
C ASP A 55 13.03 9.17 28.04
N GLU A 56 11.99 9.64 27.34
CA GLU A 56 11.00 8.79 26.68
C GLU A 56 11.62 7.96 25.55
N ARG A 57 12.46 8.58 24.71
CA ARG A 57 13.21 7.88 23.65
C ARG A 57 14.14 6.82 24.24
N ARG A 58 14.89 7.15 25.30
CA ARG A 58 15.79 6.20 25.97
C ARG A 58 15.02 5.02 26.59
N LYS A 59 13.83 5.28 27.14
CA LYS A 59 12.96 4.23 27.68
C LYS A 59 12.44 3.31 26.57
N GLN A 60 12.00 3.88 25.44
CA GLN A 60 11.55 3.12 24.28
C GLN A 60 12.67 2.24 23.71
N GLU A 61 13.88 2.78 23.53
CA GLU A 61 15.04 2.01 23.06
C GLU A 61 15.40 0.88 24.04
N ALA A 62 15.31 1.12 25.35
CA ALA A 62 15.55 0.07 26.35
C ALA A 62 14.47 -1.03 26.32
N GLU A 63 13.21 -0.66 26.09
CA GLU A 63 12.10 -1.60 25.94
C GLU A 63 12.21 -2.42 24.66
N GLU A 64 12.58 -1.78 23.54
CA GLU A 64 12.84 -2.43 22.26
C GLU A 64 14.02 -3.40 22.37
N ARG A 65 15.15 -2.95 22.94
CA ARG A 65 16.30 -3.82 23.21
C ARG A 65 15.92 -5.00 24.09
N ARG A 66 15.15 -4.78 25.17
CA ARG A 66 14.68 -5.86 26.03
C ARG A 66 13.77 -6.83 25.28
N LYS A 67 12.89 -6.33 24.41
CA LYS A 67 12.01 -7.15 23.57
C LYS A 67 12.81 -7.97 22.56
N GLU A 68 13.83 -7.40 21.94
CA GLU A 68 14.73 -8.09 21.02
C GLU A 68 15.52 -9.20 21.73
N LEU A 69 16.11 -8.92 22.89
CA LEU A 69 16.80 -9.94 23.69
C LEU A 69 15.85 -11.07 24.10
N LYS A 70 14.62 -10.71 24.52
CA LYS A 70 13.60 -11.70 24.87
C LYS A 70 13.20 -12.56 23.65
N ALA A 71 13.01 -11.94 22.49
CA ALA A 71 12.66 -12.66 21.27
C ALA A 71 13.80 -13.59 20.80
N ALA A 72 15.07 -13.17 20.98
CA ALA A 72 16.22 -14.04 20.71
C ALA A 72 16.25 -15.25 21.67
N TYR A 73 16.04 -15.02 22.96
CA TYR A 73 15.95 -16.09 23.96
C TYR A 73 14.80 -17.06 23.69
N GLU A 74 13.62 -16.55 23.33
CA GLU A 74 12.47 -17.41 22.97
C GLU A 74 12.75 -18.25 21.73
N LYS A 75 13.41 -17.70 20.70
CA LYS A 75 13.84 -18.47 19.52
C LYS A 75 14.83 -19.59 19.89
N GLU A 76 15.77 -19.31 20.79
CA GLU A 76 16.69 -20.34 21.29
C GLU A 76 15.94 -21.42 22.08
N MET A 77 15.05 -21.02 22.99
CA MET A 77 14.24 -21.95 23.76
C MET A 77 13.29 -22.78 22.89
N GLU A 78 12.72 -22.22 21.84
CA GLU A 78 11.88 -22.96 20.88
C GLU A 78 12.72 -23.99 20.11
N SER A 79 13.94 -23.63 19.70
CA SER A 79 14.88 -24.56 19.04
C SER A 79 15.31 -25.71 19.96
N ILE A 80 15.42 -25.45 21.26
CA ILE A 80 15.76 -26.45 22.29
C ILE A 80 14.51 -27.27 22.65
N ALA A 81 13.34 -26.67 22.77
CA ALA A 81 12.08 -27.35 23.09
C ALA A 81 11.64 -28.33 22.00
N GLY A 82 11.92 -28.00 20.72
CA GLY A 82 11.70 -28.92 19.60
C GLY A 82 12.66 -30.13 19.59
N LYS A 83 13.81 -30.05 20.28
CA LYS A 83 14.64 -31.22 20.60
C LYS A 83 14.07 -31.82 21.89
N THR A 84 13.17 -32.79 21.72
CA THR A 84 12.70 -33.66 22.82
C THR A 84 13.85 -33.99 23.76
N GLN A 85 13.70 -33.68 25.05
CA GLN A 85 14.63 -34.02 26.13
C GLN A 85 15.21 -35.41 25.88
N THR A 86 16.41 -35.48 25.32
CA THR A 86 17.18 -36.71 25.33
C THR A 86 17.48 -36.92 26.80
N SER A 87 16.79 -37.88 27.42
CA SER A 87 17.01 -38.28 28.82
C SER A 87 18.50 -38.24 29.10
N GLN A 88 18.93 -37.45 30.09
CA GLN A 88 20.35 -37.32 30.40
C GLN A 88 20.85 -38.67 30.91
N LYS A 89 21.36 -39.50 29.99
CA LYS A 89 22.04 -40.74 30.32
C LYS A 89 23.32 -40.35 31.02
N LYS A 90 23.52 -40.88 32.21
CA LYS A 90 24.76 -40.71 32.96
C LYS A 90 25.88 -41.31 32.11
N VAL A 91 26.73 -40.46 31.55
CA VAL A 91 27.93 -40.84 30.81
C VAL A 91 29.11 -40.86 31.77
N THR A 92 29.94 -41.89 31.65
CA THR A 92 31.17 -42.00 32.44
C THR A 92 32.23 -41.06 31.87
N HIS A 93 33.12 -40.52 32.71
CA HIS A 93 34.20 -39.60 32.30
C HIS A 93 35.04 -40.12 31.10
N HIS A 94 35.28 -41.42 31.03
CA HIS A 94 35.97 -42.05 29.90
C HIS A 94 35.22 -41.89 28.57
N GLN A 95 33.89 -42.00 28.60
CA GLN A 95 33.04 -41.90 27.42
C GLN A 95 33.01 -40.45 26.89
N LEU A 96 33.06 -39.46 27.79
CA LEU A 96 33.21 -38.04 27.45
C LEU A 96 34.56 -37.76 26.75
N LEU A 97 35.65 -38.36 27.23
CA LEU A 97 36.97 -38.21 26.59
C LEU A 97 36.99 -38.80 25.18
N LEU A 98 36.43 -40.00 25.00
CA LEU A 98 36.33 -40.63 23.68
C LEU A 98 35.46 -39.83 22.71
N GLU A 99 34.32 -39.34 23.18
CA GLU A 99 33.42 -38.53 22.36
C GLU A 99 34.07 -37.18 21.98
N LYS A 100 34.79 -36.55 22.91
CA LYS A 100 35.57 -35.34 22.64
C LYS A 100 36.64 -35.57 21.58
N GLN A 101 37.44 -36.65 21.71
CA GLN A 101 38.45 -37.00 20.71
C GLN A 101 37.82 -37.24 19.34
N ARG A 102 36.72 -37.99 19.29
CA ARG A 102 35.98 -38.23 18.04
C ARG A 102 35.48 -36.94 17.39
N LEU A 103 34.98 -35.98 18.19
CA LEU A 103 34.53 -34.69 17.69
C LEU A 103 35.69 -33.84 17.15
N GLU A 104 36.84 -33.82 17.86
CA GLU A 104 38.05 -33.12 17.41
C GLU A 104 38.58 -33.70 16.09
N GLU A 105 38.61 -35.03 15.96
CA GLU A 105 39.00 -35.70 14.72
C GLU A 105 38.02 -35.41 13.57
N ALA A 106 36.72 -35.42 13.82
CA ALA A 106 35.71 -35.10 12.81
C ALA A 106 35.79 -33.63 12.35
N LEU A 107 36.11 -32.71 13.26
CA LEU A 107 36.30 -31.29 12.96
C LEU A 107 37.56 -31.09 12.10
N LYS A 108 38.66 -31.76 12.48
CA LYS A 108 39.90 -31.78 11.72
C LYS A 108 39.71 -32.36 10.31
N GLN A 109 38.99 -33.47 10.18
CA GLN A 109 38.66 -34.05 8.87
C GLN A 109 37.82 -33.10 8.01
N LYS A 110 36.81 -32.43 8.59
CA LYS A 110 36.02 -31.40 7.88
C LYS A 110 36.87 -30.21 7.45
N GLU A 111 37.83 -29.80 8.27
CA GLU A 111 38.74 -28.71 7.93
C GLU A 111 39.69 -29.10 6.81
N GLU A 112 40.25 -30.32 6.84
CA GLU A 112 41.06 -30.87 5.76
C GLU A 112 40.26 -31.04 4.45
N GLU A 113 39.00 -31.47 4.53
CA GLU A 113 38.10 -31.57 3.38
C GLU A 113 37.79 -30.17 2.80
N LYS A 114 37.53 -29.17 3.66
CA LYS A 114 37.37 -27.78 3.22
C LYS A 114 38.66 -27.22 2.62
N ALA A 115 39.83 -27.55 3.16
CA ALA A 115 41.11 -27.13 2.61
C ALA A 115 41.34 -27.76 1.23
N LYS A 116 41.09 -29.06 1.08
CA LYS A 116 41.16 -29.78 -0.21
C LYS A 116 40.15 -29.22 -1.22
N ALA A 117 38.93 -28.93 -0.78
CA ALA A 117 37.90 -28.31 -1.62
C ALA A 117 38.31 -26.92 -2.10
N ARG A 118 38.95 -26.11 -1.25
CA ARG A 118 39.49 -24.79 -1.63
C ARG A 118 40.63 -24.88 -2.64
N VAL A 119 41.47 -25.91 -2.54
CA VAL A 119 42.59 -26.14 -3.48
C VAL A 119 42.08 -26.68 -4.83
N ASN A 120 40.96 -27.40 -4.87
CA ASN A 120 40.40 -27.98 -6.08
C ASN A 120 39.44 -27.05 -6.86
N ILE A 121 39.33 -25.77 -6.49
CA ILE A 121 38.61 -24.78 -7.28
C ILE A 121 39.50 -24.42 -8.48
N THR A 122 39.37 -25.18 -9.56
CA THR A 122 39.77 -24.71 -10.89
C THR A 122 38.86 -23.53 -11.22
N ILE A 123 39.42 -22.32 -11.20
CA ILE A 123 38.75 -21.11 -11.67
C ILE A 123 38.47 -21.34 -13.16
N GLN A 124 37.24 -21.72 -13.50
CA GLN A 124 36.81 -21.73 -14.89
C GLN A 124 36.72 -20.27 -15.32
N THR A 125 37.73 -19.80 -16.04
CA THR A 125 37.77 -18.49 -16.70
C THR A 125 36.86 -18.48 -17.93
N ASN A 126 35.65 -19.02 -17.81
CA ASN A 126 34.67 -18.86 -18.87
C ASN A 126 34.03 -17.50 -18.65
N GLU A 127 34.22 -16.62 -19.62
CA GLU A 127 33.56 -15.33 -19.73
C GLU A 127 32.06 -15.52 -19.49
N ILE A 128 31.52 -14.86 -18.46
CA ILE A 128 30.11 -14.97 -18.10
C ILE A 128 29.32 -14.31 -19.22
N GLU A 129 28.58 -15.08 -20.02
CA GLU A 129 27.70 -14.54 -21.05
C GLU A 129 26.63 -13.64 -20.40
N GLU A 130 26.53 -12.40 -20.87
CA GLU A 130 25.59 -11.44 -20.31
C GLU A 130 24.14 -11.86 -20.59
N ASN A 131 23.30 -11.74 -19.56
CA ASN A 131 21.88 -12.03 -19.69
C ASN A 131 21.17 -10.91 -20.46
N LEU A 132 20.99 -11.11 -21.78
CA LEU A 132 20.35 -10.18 -22.71
C LEU A 132 18.89 -9.82 -22.37
N ASN A 133 18.24 -10.57 -21.45
CA ASN A 133 16.88 -10.28 -20.99
C ASN A 133 16.84 -9.41 -19.72
N ARG A 134 17.98 -8.94 -19.21
CA ARG A 134 18.00 -7.93 -18.14
C ARG A 134 17.82 -6.55 -18.76
N PHE A 135 16.58 -6.09 -18.83
CA PHE A 135 16.30 -4.68 -19.12
C PHE A 135 16.76 -3.85 -17.91
N THR A 136 17.94 -3.23 -17.98
CA THR A 136 18.31 -2.16 -17.05
C THR A 136 17.46 -0.96 -17.39
N LEU A 137 16.27 -0.88 -16.78
CA LEU A 137 15.58 0.40 -16.66
C LEU A 137 16.57 1.30 -15.92
N ASP A 138 17.05 2.32 -16.61
CA ASP A 138 18.07 3.25 -16.13
C ASP A 138 17.84 3.53 -14.65
N ASP A 139 18.81 3.16 -13.81
CA ASP A 139 18.78 3.41 -12.37
C ASP A 139 18.88 4.93 -12.20
N SER A 140 17.82 5.67 -12.48
CA SER A 140 17.72 7.08 -12.15
C SER A 140 17.44 7.15 -10.64
N TRP A 141 18.49 6.95 -9.86
CA TRP A 141 18.55 7.27 -8.44
C TRP A 141 18.14 8.73 -8.29
N ALA A 142 16.88 8.97 -7.95
CA ALA A 142 16.34 10.32 -7.79
C ALA A 142 16.81 10.88 -6.44
N THR A 143 18.01 11.45 -6.43
CA THR A 143 18.61 12.04 -5.21
C THR A 143 18.02 13.40 -4.89
N SER A 144 17.40 14.05 -5.88
CA SER A 144 16.73 15.33 -5.73
C SER A 144 15.22 15.20 -5.88
N THR A 145 14.47 15.99 -5.10
CA THR A 145 13.01 16.04 -5.11
C THR A 145 12.44 16.34 -6.51
N ASP A 146 13.08 17.23 -7.26
CA ASP A 146 12.64 17.58 -8.62
C ASP A 146 12.84 16.42 -9.61
N GLN A 147 13.90 15.62 -9.43
CA GLN A 147 14.13 14.42 -10.24
C GLN A 147 13.11 13.34 -9.90
N ALA A 148 12.77 13.17 -8.61
CA ALA A 148 11.74 12.24 -8.18
C ALA A 148 10.37 12.60 -8.76
N LEU A 149 10.03 13.90 -8.80
CA LEU A 149 8.79 14.38 -9.41
C LEU A 149 8.74 14.11 -10.92
N ASN A 150 9.84 14.31 -11.64
CA ASN A 150 9.87 14.06 -13.09
C ASN A 150 9.67 12.57 -13.42
N VAL A 151 10.38 11.68 -12.71
CA VAL A 151 10.23 10.22 -12.83
C VAL A 151 8.80 9.77 -12.51
N LEU A 152 8.20 10.33 -11.45
CA LEU A 152 6.83 10.00 -11.06
C LEU A 152 5.78 10.54 -12.04
N SER A 153 6.01 11.73 -12.62
CA SER A 153 5.07 12.36 -13.56
C SER A 153 4.94 11.61 -14.89
N GLY A 154 5.95 10.83 -15.28
CA GLY A 154 5.91 9.97 -16.46
C GLY A 154 5.03 8.73 -16.28
N SER A 155 4.71 8.35 -15.03
CA SER A 155 3.76 7.28 -14.73
C SER A 155 2.35 7.86 -14.63
N SER A 156 1.56 7.70 -15.70
CA SER A 156 0.14 8.00 -15.67
C SER A 156 -0.51 7.17 -14.57
N THR A 157 -0.89 7.81 -13.47
CA THR A 157 -1.62 7.18 -12.38
C THR A 157 -2.89 6.55 -12.93
N PRO A 158 -3.17 5.25 -12.67
CA PRO A 158 -4.42 4.65 -13.09
C PRO A 158 -5.54 5.31 -12.28
N THR A 159 -6.24 6.23 -12.91
CA THR A 159 -7.46 6.83 -12.37
C THR A 159 -8.55 5.75 -12.45
N GLY A 160 -8.57 4.85 -11.46
CA GLY A 160 -9.20 3.52 -11.58
C GLY A 160 -10.31 3.23 -10.58
N GLY A 161 -11.13 4.22 -10.22
CA GLY A 161 -12.44 3.92 -9.64
C GLY A 161 -13.35 3.37 -10.73
N LYS A 162 -13.75 2.08 -10.63
CA LYS A 162 -14.66 1.43 -11.56
C LYS A 162 -15.99 2.19 -11.61
N MET A 163 -16.09 3.13 -12.55
CA MET A 163 -17.36 3.72 -12.94
C MET A 163 -18.17 2.59 -13.54
N GLY A 164 -19.07 1.99 -12.76
CA GLY A 164 -20.04 1.02 -13.26
C GLY A 164 -20.60 1.53 -14.58
N SER A 165 -20.64 0.66 -15.60
CA SER A 165 -21.08 1.01 -16.95
C SER A 165 -22.33 1.86 -16.86
N ARG A 166 -22.19 3.15 -17.15
CA ARG A 166 -23.30 4.09 -17.09
C ARG A 166 -24.24 3.71 -18.23
N THR A 167 -25.27 2.93 -17.92
CA THR A 167 -26.35 2.68 -18.88
C THR A 167 -26.89 4.04 -19.29
N THR A 168 -26.80 4.35 -20.58
CA THR A 168 -27.34 5.61 -21.09
C THR A 168 -28.85 5.48 -21.22
N TYR A 169 -29.60 6.60 -21.09
CA TYR A 169 -31.05 6.59 -21.28
C TYR A 169 -31.45 5.97 -22.63
N THR A 170 -30.64 6.19 -23.67
CA THR A 170 -30.81 5.63 -25.01
C THR A 170 -30.71 4.11 -25.04
N GLU A 171 -29.77 3.53 -24.29
CA GLU A 171 -29.62 2.09 -24.18
C GLU A 171 -30.81 1.46 -23.43
N PHE A 172 -31.24 2.09 -22.34
CA PHE A 172 -32.42 1.67 -21.59
C PHE A 172 -33.71 1.76 -22.44
N GLU A 173 -33.89 2.85 -23.19
CA GLU A 173 -35.02 3.04 -24.09
C GLU A 173 -35.06 1.93 -25.16
N SER A 174 -33.92 1.60 -25.77
CA SER A 174 -33.85 0.58 -26.83
C SER A 174 -34.27 -0.82 -26.36
N ARG A 175 -33.96 -1.18 -25.11
CA ARG A 175 -34.32 -2.48 -24.52
C ARG A 175 -35.77 -2.51 -24.06
N ARG A 176 -36.24 -1.44 -23.43
CA ARG A 176 -37.55 -1.42 -22.76
C ARG A 176 -38.72 -1.09 -23.69
N LEU A 177 -38.47 -0.31 -24.74
CA LEU A 177 -39.49 0.08 -25.71
C LEU A 177 -40.17 -1.10 -26.43
N PRO A 178 -39.47 -2.12 -26.94
CA PRO A 178 -40.12 -3.29 -27.57
C PRO A 178 -40.95 -4.12 -26.58
N GLU A 179 -40.47 -4.31 -25.33
CA GLU A 179 -41.22 -5.01 -24.28
C GLU A 179 -42.53 -4.29 -23.95
N LEU A 180 -42.49 -2.95 -23.83
CA LEU A 180 -43.67 -2.14 -23.55
C LEU A 180 -44.66 -2.12 -24.73
N LYS A 181 -44.16 -2.18 -25.96
CA LYS A 181 -45.00 -2.28 -27.17
C LYS A 181 -45.73 -3.63 -27.23
N ALA A 182 -45.08 -4.71 -26.81
CA ALA A 182 -45.70 -6.03 -26.72
C ALA A 182 -46.72 -6.11 -25.58
N ALA A 183 -46.42 -5.53 -24.41
CA ALA A 183 -47.32 -5.54 -23.25
C ALA A 183 -48.53 -4.61 -23.41
N LYS A 184 -48.38 -3.48 -24.12
CA LYS A 184 -49.44 -2.45 -24.27
C LYS A 184 -49.56 -1.98 -25.73
N PRO A 185 -50.09 -2.82 -26.63
CA PRO A 185 -50.17 -2.51 -28.06
C PRO A 185 -51.16 -1.39 -28.41
N LYS A 186 -52.10 -1.06 -27.51
CA LYS A 186 -53.10 0.03 -27.71
C LYS A 186 -52.54 1.44 -27.47
N MET A 187 -51.33 1.57 -26.92
CA MET A 187 -50.76 2.85 -26.51
C MET A 187 -49.94 3.48 -27.64
N THR A 188 -50.04 4.79 -27.82
CA THR A 188 -49.29 5.51 -28.86
C THR A 188 -47.80 5.58 -28.49
N LEU A 189 -46.91 5.69 -29.49
CA LEU A 189 -45.45 5.74 -29.25
C LEU A 189 -45.03 6.85 -28.26
N SER A 190 -45.66 8.03 -28.32
CA SER A 190 -45.41 9.12 -27.38
C SER A 190 -45.74 8.73 -25.93
N GLN A 191 -46.87 8.04 -25.73
CA GLN A 191 -47.27 7.55 -24.42
C GLN A 191 -46.32 6.46 -23.91
N LEU A 192 -45.86 5.55 -24.78
CA LEU A 192 -44.89 4.50 -24.42
C LEU A 192 -43.55 5.12 -24.01
N LYS A 193 -43.04 6.11 -24.76
CA LYS A 193 -41.81 6.85 -24.39
C LYS A 193 -41.95 7.58 -23.06
N ASN A 194 -43.12 8.16 -22.78
CA ASN A 194 -43.39 8.78 -21.48
C ASN A 194 -43.39 7.77 -20.34
N ALA A 195 -43.91 6.55 -20.57
CA ALA A 195 -43.87 5.47 -19.58
C ALA A 195 -42.43 4.97 -19.35
N VAL A 196 -41.65 4.73 -20.42
CA VAL A 196 -40.22 4.38 -20.33
C VAL A 196 -39.42 5.44 -19.58
N ARG A 197 -39.69 6.73 -19.84
CA ARG A 197 -39.04 7.84 -19.11
C ARG A 197 -39.36 7.82 -17.61
N LYS A 198 -40.60 7.49 -17.23
CA LYS A 198 -40.99 7.34 -15.81
C LYS A 198 -40.32 6.13 -15.16
N GLU A 199 -40.25 5.00 -15.86
CA GLU A 199 -39.51 3.82 -15.41
C GLU A 199 -38.01 4.12 -15.24
N TRP A 200 -37.41 4.86 -16.18
CA TRP A 200 -36.02 5.31 -16.08
C TRP A 200 -35.77 6.19 -14.85
N MET A 201 -36.66 7.16 -14.57
CA MET A 201 -36.53 8.01 -13.38
C MET A 201 -36.69 7.25 -12.06
N ARG A 202 -37.20 6.01 -12.06
CA ARG A 202 -37.28 5.14 -10.87
C ARG A 202 -36.24 4.02 -10.87
N SER A 203 -35.62 3.74 -12.02
CA SER A 203 -34.67 2.63 -12.20
C SER A 203 -33.37 2.86 -11.42
N PRO A 204 -32.77 1.82 -10.82
CA PRO A 204 -31.44 1.91 -10.20
C PRO A 204 -30.32 2.14 -11.24
N GLU A 205 -30.57 1.79 -12.51
CA GLU A 205 -29.66 2.02 -13.64
C GLU A 205 -29.51 3.51 -13.99
N ASN A 206 -30.40 4.36 -13.47
CA ASN A 206 -30.30 5.80 -13.67
C ASN A 206 -29.22 6.38 -12.74
N PRO A 207 -28.17 7.03 -13.27
CA PRO A 207 -27.08 7.58 -12.45
C PRO A 207 -27.56 8.62 -11.43
N TYR A 208 -28.71 9.27 -11.67
CA TYR A 208 -29.32 10.19 -10.70
C TYR A 208 -29.91 9.48 -9.48
N ASN A 209 -30.24 8.19 -9.59
CA ASN A 209 -30.81 7.37 -8.53
C ASN A 209 -29.75 6.51 -7.81
N ALA A 210 -28.58 6.30 -8.41
CA ALA A 210 -27.50 5.51 -7.81
C ALA A 210 -26.99 6.06 -6.46
N ASN A 211 -27.24 7.34 -6.18
CA ASN A 211 -26.86 7.97 -4.91
C ASN A 211 -27.88 7.72 -3.77
N SER A 212 -29.10 7.24 -4.07
CA SER A 212 -30.13 7.00 -3.03
C SER A 212 -30.05 5.59 -2.44
N THR A 213 -29.64 4.58 -3.22
CA THR A 213 -29.53 3.19 -2.76
C THR A 213 -28.36 2.96 -1.80
N ASN A 214 -27.25 3.68 -1.99
CA ASN A 214 -26.10 3.63 -1.07
C ASN A 214 -26.40 4.22 0.32
N LYS A 215 -27.46 5.03 0.47
CA LYS A 215 -27.86 5.64 1.75
C LYS A 215 -28.63 4.67 2.66
N THR A 216 -29.30 3.67 2.10
CA THR A 216 -30.14 2.72 2.86
C THR A 216 -29.33 1.58 3.49
N ILE A 217 -28.09 1.34 3.04
CA ILE A 217 -27.26 0.21 3.49
C ILE A 217 -26.44 0.55 4.75
N ILE A 218 -26.38 1.82 5.16
CA ILE A 218 -25.55 2.30 6.29
C ILE A 218 -26.44 2.80 7.46
N SER A 219 -27.53 2.12 7.76
CA SER A 219 -28.31 2.36 8.99
C SER A 219 -28.73 1.05 9.63
#